data_AF-A0A3M6YDG8-F1
#
_entry.id   AF-A0A3M6YDG8-F1
#
_cell.length_a   1.000
_cell.length_b   1.000
_cell.length_c   1.000
_cell.angle_alpha   90.00
_cell.angle_beta   90.00
_cell.angle_gamma   90.00
#
_symmetry.space_group_name_H-M   'P 1'
#
loop_
_entity.id
_entity.type
_entity.pdbx_description
1 polymer ?
#
loop_
_entity_poly.entity_id
_entity_poly.type
_entity_poly.pdbx_seq_one_letter_code
_entity_poly.pdbx_strand_id
1 'polypeptide(L)'
;MASVTSLDQDMRNLRLGRYTPQAANESRQWIEDSLGESLSSRDLLDALKDGIVLCKLANLVLPPPGVKFKTMAMPFIQMENISHFLKACEMPPLNLPAHDRFLTVDLYEQKDPAQVLQCLGAFSRQAHAARPDRWTEQWRWELEGKREQQTGQPDEERGESLGCRAVVVTRDESKLHGWLHWLHRQHTIYHEVTRACEQLE
;
A
#
# COMPACT_ATOMS: atom_id res chain seq x y z
N MET A 1 3.87 12.72 -41.53
CA MET A 1 5.06 12.66 -40.68
C MET A 1 4.71 11.84 -39.46
N ALA A 2 5.36 10.69 -39.22
CA ALA A 2 5.15 9.95 -37.98
C ALA A 2 5.74 10.79 -36.85
N SER A 3 4.90 11.22 -35.90
CA SER A 3 5.36 11.93 -34.71
C SER A 3 6.17 10.93 -33.89
N VAL A 4 7.49 11.08 -33.86
CA VAL A 4 8.37 10.28 -33.02
C VAL A 4 8.06 10.68 -31.58
N THR A 5 7.26 9.87 -30.90
CA THR A 5 7.03 10.03 -29.47
C THR A 5 8.34 9.70 -28.75
N SER A 6 8.70 10.51 -27.75
CA SER A 6 9.87 10.24 -26.92
C SER A 6 9.68 8.91 -26.17
N LEU A 7 10.75 8.16 -25.93
CA LEU A 7 10.72 6.93 -25.12
C LEU A 7 10.03 7.15 -23.76
N ASP A 8 10.23 8.31 -23.12
CA ASP A 8 9.52 8.69 -21.89
C ASP A 8 7.99 8.77 -22.07
N GLN A 9 7.54 9.29 -23.20
CA GLN A 9 6.13 9.40 -23.52
C GLN A 9 5.51 8.02 -23.71
N ASP A 10 6.20 7.12 -24.41
CA ASP A 10 5.74 5.74 -24.63
C ASP A 10 5.68 4.97 -23.31
N MET A 11 6.70 5.10 -22.46
CA MET A 11 6.72 4.48 -21.13
C MET A 11 5.59 5.01 -20.24
N ARG A 12 5.28 6.31 -20.31
CA ARG A 12 4.14 6.90 -19.60
C ARG A 12 2.81 6.35 -20.12
N ASN A 13 2.65 6.24 -21.44
CA ASN A 13 1.44 5.70 -22.05
C ASN A 13 1.21 4.24 -21.65
N LEU A 14 2.26 3.42 -21.63
CA LEU A 14 2.19 2.03 -21.18
C LEU A 14 1.77 1.93 -19.70
N ARG A 15 2.26 2.84 -18.85
CA ARG A 15 1.86 2.92 -17.44
C ARG A 15 0.41 3.34 -17.28
N LEU A 16 -0.02 4.39 -17.98
CA LEU A 16 -1.40 4.88 -17.94
C LEU A 16 -2.39 3.81 -18.41
N GLY A 17 -2.01 2.94 -19.35
CA GLY A 17 -2.82 1.79 -19.76
C GLY A 17 -3.12 0.78 -18.64
N ARG A 18 -2.34 0.78 -17.55
CA ARG A 18 -2.60 -0.07 -16.37
C ARG A 18 -3.68 0.52 -15.45
N TYR A 19 -3.96 1.82 -15.57
CA TYR A 19 -5.08 2.44 -14.85
C TYR A 19 -6.38 2.12 -15.59
N THR A 20 -7.05 1.06 -15.15
CA THR A 20 -8.37 0.67 -15.66
C THR A 20 -9.46 1.17 -14.71
N PRO A 21 -10.66 1.53 -15.23
CA PRO A 21 -11.77 1.94 -14.39
C PRO A 21 -12.23 0.81 -13.45
N GLN A 22 -12.03 -0.45 -13.86
CA GLN A 22 -12.30 -1.61 -13.01
C GLN A 22 -11.35 -1.64 -11.80
N ALA A 23 -10.03 -1.55 -12.01
CA ALA A 23 -9.06 -1.52 -10.93
C ALA A 23 -9.30 -0.36 -9.97
N ALA A 24 -9.66 0.82 -10.48
CA ALA A 24 -10.01 1.98 -9.66
C ALA A 24 -11.27 1.73 -8.81
N ASN A 25 -12.30 1.07 -9.36
CA ASN A 25 -13.52 0.75 -8.62
C ASN A 25 -13.27 -0.32 -7.53
N GLU A 26 -12.42 -1.31 -7.81
CA GLU A 26 -12.02 -2.32 -6.83
C GLU A 26 -11.15 -1.72 -5.72
N SER A 27 -10.22 -0.81 -6.03
CA SER A 27 -9.49 -0.03 -5.01
C SER A 27 -10.46 0.72 -4.12
N ARG A 28 -11.43 1.42 -4.73
CA ARG A 28 -12.42 2.21 -4.02
C ARG A 28 -13.17 1.33 -3.02
N GLN A 29 -13.73 0.23 -3.50
CA GLN A 29 -14.53 -0.67 -2.65
C GLN A 29 -13.70 -1.17 -1.47
N TRP A 30 -12.45 -1.59 -1.71
CA TRP A 30 -11.56 -2.01 -0.64
C TRP A 30 -11.27 -0.90 0.39
N ILE A 31 -11.13 0.36 -0.05
CA ILE A 31 -10.94 1.51 0.86
C ILE A 31 -12.21 1.77 1.68
N GLU A 32 -13.37 1.77 1.04
CA GLU A 32 -14.67 1.99 1.69
C GLU A 32 -14.95 0.88 2.72
N ASP A 33 -14.70 -0.37 2.37
CA ASP A 33 -14.84 -1.53 3.27
C ASP A 33 -13.86 -1.47 4.44
N SER A 34 -12.63 -1.01 4.20
CA SER A 34 -11.60 -0.87 5.24
C SER A 34 -11.92 0.23 6.25
N LEU A 35 -12.49 1.35 5.79
CA LEU A 35 -12.80 2.51 6.62
C LEU A 35 -14.21 2.47 7.21
N GLY A 36 -15.13 1.74 6.58
CA GLY A 36 -16.57 1.78 6.89
C GLY A 36 -17.24 3.11 6.49
N GLU A 37 -16.60 3.91 5.63
CA GLU A 37 -17.08 5.22 5.17
C GLU A 37 -17.11 5.25 3.64
N SER A 38 -18.10 5.92 3.05
CA SER A 38 -18.17 6.12 1.60
C SER A 38 -17.31 7.30 1.14
N LEU A 39 -16.61 7.15 0.01
CA LEU A 39 -15.78 8.22 -0.53
C LEU A 39 -16.62 9.35 -1.14
N SER A 40 -16.15 10.59 -0.96
CA SER A 40 -16.85 11.83 -1.36
C SER A 40 -17.06 12.00 -2.86
N SER A 41 -16.09 11.60 -3.68
CA SER A 41 -16.10 11.76 -5.15
C SER A 41 -16.33 10.44 -5.83
N ARG A 42 -16.92 10.42 -7.03
CA ARG A 42 -17.07 9.20 -7.85
C ARG A 42 -15.74 8.70 -8.39
N ASP A 43 -14.85 9.61 -8.75
CA ASP A 43 -13.50 9.27 -9.18
C ASP A 43 -12.59 8.98 -7.96
N LEU A 44 -11.80 7.91 -8.07
CA LEU A 44 -10.91 7.46 -6.99
C LEU A 44 -9.81 8.50 -6.71
N LEU A 45 -9.19 9.05 -7.76
CA LEU A 45 -8.05 9.95 -7.60
C LEU A 45 -8.50 11.26 -6.94
N ASP A 46 -9.63 11.80 -7.38
CA ASP A 46 -10.22 12.99 -6.77
C ASP A 46 -10.59 12.76 -5.30
N ALA A 47 -11.12 11.59 -4.94
CA ALA A 47 -11.43 11.26 -3.54
C ALA A 47 -10.17 11.13 -2.65
N LEU A 48 -9.04 10.70 -3.22
CA LEU A 48 -7.78 10.53 -2.50
C LEU A 48 -6.91 11.80 -2.48
N LYS A 49 -7.21 12.77 -3.34
CA LYS A 49 -6.43 14.00 -3.53
C LYS A 49 -6.25 14.84 -2.27
N ASP A 50 -7.23 14.82 -1.37
CA ASP A 50 -7.15 15.54 -0.10
C ASP A 50 -6.12 14.94 0.88
N GLY A 51 -5.70 13.69 0.65
CA GLY A 51 -4.76 12.95 1.49
C GLY A 51 -5.34 12.47 2.83
N ILE A 52 -6.55 12.90 3.20
CA ILE A 52 -7.20 12.56 4.48
C ILE A 52 -7.55 11.07 4.55
N VAL A 53 -8.18 10.55 3.49
CA VAL A 53 -8.57 9.13 3.38
C VAL A 53 -7.34 8.22 3.51
N LEU A 54 -6.24 8.60 2.85
CA LEU A 54 -4.97 7.89 2.93
C LEU A 54 -4.40 7.86 4.36
N CYS A 55 -4.38 8.99 5.05
CA CYS A 55 -3.95 9.06 6.44
C CYS A 55 -4.84 8.24 7.38
N LYS A 56 -6.17 8.25 7.16
CA LYS A 56 -7.10 7.39 7.91
C LYS A 56 -6.77 5.91 7.70
N LEU A 57 -6.52 5.47 6.45
CA LEU A 57 -6.12 4.09 6.15
C LEU A 57 -4.83 3.70 6.86
N ALA A 58 -3.79 4.55 6.82
CA ALA A 58 -2.54 4.30 7.51
C ALA A 58 -2.74 4.14 9.03
N ASN A 59 -3.63 4.93 9.63
CA ASN A 59 -3.96 4.85 11.06
C ASN A 59 -4.65 3.54 11.46
N LEU A 60 -5.23 2.80 10.52
CA LEU A 60 -5.78 1.47 10.81
C LEU A 60 -4.69 0.42 11.02
N VAL A 61 -3.54 0.58 10.34
CA VAL A 61 -2.40 -0.35 10.42
C VAL A 61 -1.45 0.05 11.54
N LEU A 62 -1.13 1.34 11.62
CA LEU A 62 -0.09 1.85 12.51
C LEU A 62 -0.53 1.81 13.98
N PRO A 63 0.41 1.51 14.90
CA PRO A 63 0.16 1.70 16.32
C PRO A 63 0.04 3.20 16.66
N PRO A 64 -0.63 3.56 17.78
CA PRO A 64 -0.65 4.92 18.28
C PRO A 64 0.79 5.44 18.47
N PRO A 65 1.12 6.69 18.12
CA PRO A 65 0.25 7.85 17.95
C PRO A 65 -0.36 8.07 16.55
N GLY A 66 -0.07 7.20 15.58
CA GLY A 66 -0.57 7.32 14.22
C GLY A 66 -0.11 8.57 13.45
N VAL A 67 -0.66 8.73 12.26
CA VAL A 67 -0.48 9.85 11.35
C VAL A 67 -1.46 10.97 11.70
N LYS A 68 -0.91 12.17 11.93
CA LYS A 68 -1.69 13.40 12.08
C LYS A 68 -2.00 13.99 10.70
N PHE A 69 -3.28 14.27 10.46
CA PHE A 69 -3.76 14.88 9.22
C PHE A 69 -4.60 16.14 9.52
N LYS A 70 -4.69 17.04 8.54
CA LYS A 70 -5.44 18.30 8.64
C LYS A 70 -6.49 18.37 7.52
N THR A 71 -7.70 18.84 7.83
CA THR A 71 -8.85 18.81 6.90
C THR A 71 -9.03 20.08 6.06
N MET A 72 -7.95 20.84 5.81
CA MET A 72 -8.07 22.12 5.08
C MET A 72 -7.93 21.93 3.57
N ALA A 73 -8.77 22.62 2.80
CA ALA A 73 -8.76 22.59 1.33
C ALA A 73 -7.58 23.36 0.68
N MET A 74 -6.58 23.74 1.47
CA MET A 74 -5.41 24.46 0.96
C MET A 74 -4.45 23.47 0.27
N PRO A 75 -3.98 23.76 -0.96
CA PRO A 75 -3.09 22.86 -1.71
C PRO A 75 -1.87 22.36 -0.93
N PHE A 76 -1.24 23.26 -0.18
CA PHE A 76 -0.10 22.93 0.67
C PHE A 76 -0.44 21.88 1.74
N ILE A 77 -1.63 21.97 2.34
CA ILE A 77 -2.09 21.04 3.38
C ILE A 77 -2.45 19.67 2.77
N GLN A 78 -3.09 19.65 1.60
CA GLN A 78 -3.40 18.41 0.89
C GLN A 78 -2.10 17.66 0.52
N MET A 79 -1.10 18.38 0.00
CA MET A 79 0.23 17.82 -0.29
C MET A 79 0.95 17.32 0.97
N GLU A 80 0.85 18.06 2.08
CA GLU A 80 1.41 17.67 3.39
C GLU A 80 0.78 16.37 3.89
N ASN A 81 -0.55 16.23 3.82
CA ASN A 81 -1.26 15.01 4.20
C ASN A 81 -0.80 13.80 3.37
N ILE A 82 -0.68 13.95 2.05
CA ILE A 82 -0.17 12.87 1.19
C ILE A 82 1.26 12.49 1.60
N SER A 83 2.12 13.46 1.88
CA SER A 83 3.50 13.20 2.35
C SER A 83 3.52 12.43 3.67
N HIS A 84 2.61 12.76 4.60
CA HIS A 84 2.49 12.04 5.86
C HIS A 84 2.11 10.58 5.67
N PHE A 85 1.19 10.28 4.75
CA PHE A 85 0.86 8.91 4.37
C PHE A 85 2.07 8.16 3.80
N LEU A 86 2.84 8.78 2.90
CA LEU A 86 4.02 8.14 2.28
C LEU A 86 5.12 7.83 3.30
N LYS A 87 5.30 8.71 4.29
CA LYS A 87 6.21 8.48 5.43
C LYS A 87 5.71 7.32 6.31
N ALA A 88 4.40 7.25 6.55
CA ALA A 88 3.78 6.15 7.27
C ALA A 88 4.00 4.79 6.58
N CYS A 89 3.92 4.75 5.25
CA CYS A 89 4.18 3.54 4.47
C CYS A 89 5.63 3.05 4.58
N GLU A 90 6.59 3.97 4.76
CA GLU A 90 8.01 3.63 4.92
C GLU A 90 8.32 3.01 6.29
N MET A 91 7.56 3.38 7.32
CA MET A 91 7.83 2.95 8.69
C MET A 91 7.29 1.54 8.97
N PRO A 92 7.85 0.83 9.98
CA PRO A 92 7.28 -0.40 10.48
C PRO A 92 5.86 -0.17 11.04
N PRO A 93 4.92 -1.12 10.85
CA PRO A 93 5.09 -2.47 10.32
C PRO A 93 4.93 -2.59 8.80
N LEU A 94 4.78 -1.46 8.08
CA LEU A 94 4.50 -1.45 6.65
C LEU A 94 5.78 -1.66 5.82
N ASN A 95 6.84 -0.87 6.05
CA ASN A 95 8.12 -1.01 5.34
C ASN A 95 7.99 -1.13 3.80
N LEU A 96 7.12 -0.33 3.18
CA LEU A 96 6.95 -0.34 1.72
C LEU A 96 8.22 0.19 1.03
N PRO A 97 8.73 -0.50 0.00
CA PRO A 97 9.91 -0.05 -0.71
C PRO A 97 9.62 1.20 -1.55
N ALA A 98 10.65 2.01 -1.83
CA ALA A 98 10.50 3.27 -2.55
C ALA A 98 9.87 3.13 -3.95
N HIS A 99 10.10 2.01 -4.64
CA HIS A 99 9.58 1.77 -5.99
C HIS A 99 8.09 1.43 -6.03
N ASP A 100 7.52 0.97 -4.91
CA ASP A 100 6.08 0.69 -4.79
C ASP A 100 5.31 1.92 -4.29
N ARG A 101 6.00 2.96 -3.83
CA ARG A 101 5.39 4.22 -3.37
C ARG A 101 5.24 5.20 -4.53
N PHE A 102 4.22 6.04 -4.47
CA PHE A 102 4.04 7.16 -5.40
C PHE A 102 4.61 8.45 -4.80
N LEU A 103 4.78 9.48 -5.64
CA LEU A 103 5.14 10.83 -5.22
C LEU A 103 3.90 11.72 -5.09
N THR A 104 3.95 12.74 -4.24
CA THR A 104 2.81 13.65 -4.03
C THR A 104 2.25 14.24 -5.34
N VAL A 105 3.12 14.54 -6.30
CA VAL A 105 2.73 15.06 -7.63
C VAL A 105 1.98 14.03 -8.48
N ASP A 106 2.24 12.74 -8.28
CA ASP A 106 1.62 11.66 -9.05
C ASP A 106 0.13 11.56 -8.75
N LEU A 107 -0.26 11.80 -7.50
CA LEU A 107 -1.67 11.85 -7.09
C LEU A 107 -2.27 13.24 -7.27
N TYR A 108 -1.60 14.30 -6.78
CA TYR A 108 -2.18 15.63 -6.75
C TYR A 108 -2.36 16.26 -8.14
N GLU A 109 -1.36 16.11 -9.01
CA GLU A 109 -1.42 16.57 -10.41
C GLU A 109 -1.77 15.44 -11.38
N GLN A 110 -2.06 14.23 -10.87
CA GLN A 110 -2.40 13.06 -11.68
C GLN A 110 -1.33 12.73 -12.75
N LYS A 111 -0.04 12.88 -12.41
CA LYS A 111 1.06 12.59 -13.35
C LYS A 111 1.13 11.11 -13.71
N ASP A 112 1.01 10.26 -12.69
CA ASP A 112 1.06 8.79 -12.79
C ASP A 112 0.04 8.13 -11.83
N PRO A 113 -1.25 8.05 -12.21
CA PRO A 113 -2.28 7.42 -11.41
C PRO A 113 -2.12 5.90 -11.30
N ALA A 114 -1.40 5.26 -12.22
CA ALA A 114 -1.14 3.83 -12.16
C ALA A 114 -0.20 3.49 -10.99
N GLN A 115 0.80 4.34 -10.72
CA GLN A 115 1.67 4.19 -9.56
C GLN A 115 0.88 4.29 -8.23
N VAL A 116 -0.16 5.13 -8.18
CA VAL A 116 -1.04 5.23 -7.00
C VAL A 116 -1.78 3.91 -6.75
N LEU A 117 -2.35 3.30 -7.79
CA LEU A 117 -3.01 1.98 -7.68
C LEU A 117 -2.04 0.89 -7.22
N GLN A 118 -0.82 0.87 -7.76
CA GLN A 118 0.21 -0.09 -7.35
C GLN A 118 0.59 0.06 -5.87
N CYS A 119 0.76 1.31 -5.41
CA CYS A 119 1.02 1.60 -4.01
C CYS A 119 -0.12 1.15 -3.08
N LEU A 120 -1.38 1.41 -3.46
CA LEU A 120 -2.54 0.93 -2.70
C LEU A 120 -2.53 -0.60 -2.57
N GLY A 121 -2.01 -1.31 -3.56
CA GLY A 121 -1.93 -2.78 -3.50
C GLY A 121 -0.81 -3.32 -2.69
N ALA A 122 0.37 -2.72 -2.81
CA ALA A 122 1.46 -2.98 -1.89
C ALA A 122 1.01 -2.73 -0.44
N PHE A 123 0.32 -1.61 -0.21
CA PHE A 123 -0.22 -1.25 1.10
C PHE A 123 -1.23 -2.29 1.59
N SER A 124 -2.20 -2.68 0.77
CA SER A 124 -3.23 -3.66 1.17
C SER A 124 -2.61 -5.01 1.57
N ARG A 125 -1.64 -5.52 0.80
CA ARG A 125 -0.92 -6.76 1.15
C ARG A 125 -0.24 -6.66 2.51
N GLN A 126 0.42 -5.53 2.74
CA GLN A 126 1.18 -5.30 3.95
C GLN A 126 0.29 -5.02 5.17
N ALA A 127 -0.81 -4.31 4.97
CA ALA A 127 -1.85 -4.08 5.96
C ALA A 127 -2.44 -5.42 6.44
N HIS A 128 -2.78 -6.31 5.50
CA HIS A 128 -3.24 -7.66 5.81
C HIS A 128 -2.19 -8.49 6.57
N ALA A 129 -0.92 -8.38 6.18
CA ALA A 129 0.18 -9.05 6.89
C ALA A 129 0.38 -8.53 8.32
N ALA A 130 0.17 -7.22 8.55
CA ALA A 130 0.32 -6.60 9.85
C ALA A 130 -0.88 -6.84 10.79
N ARG A 131 -2.11 -6.89 10.25
CA ARG A 131 -3.36 -7.10 11.00
C ARG A 131 -4.34 -8.01 10.23
N PRO A 132 -4.15 -9.33 10.28
CA PRO A 132 -5.01 -10.29 9.58
C PRO A 132 -6.43 -10.38 10.19
N ASP A 133 -6.62 -9.90 11.41
CA ASP A 133 -7.90 -9.87 12.13
C ASP A 133 -8.89 -8.84 11.57
N ARG A 134 -8.39 -7.73 11.03
CA ARG A 134 -9.22 -6.63 10.54
C ARG A 134 -9.47 -6.66 9.03
N TRP A 135 -8.54 -7.23 8.26
CA TRP A 135 -8.69 -7.37 6.80
C TRP A 135 -8.86 -8.85 6.44
N THR A 136 -10.10 -9.33 6.36
CA THR A 136 -10.39 -10.73 5.96
C THR A 136 -10.22 -10.99 4.47
N GLU A 137 -10.34 -9.96 3.61
CA GLU A 137 -10.16 -10.08 2.17
C GLU A 137 -8.95 -9.26 1.69
N GLN A 138 -7.97 -9.97 1.13
CA GLN A 138 -6.81 -9.35 0.48
C GLN A 138 -7.23 -8.79 -0.88
N TRP A 139 -6.82 -7.55 -1.17
CA TRP A 139 -7.04 -6.91 -2.46
C TRP A 139 -6.44 -7.75 -3.59
N ARG A 140 -7.28 -8.27 -4.50
CA ARG A 140 -7.00 -9.46 -5.32
C ARG A 140 -6.62 -9.20 -6.79
N TRP A 141 -6.71 -7.97 -7.29
CA TRP A 141 -6.51 -7.65 -8.72
C TRP A 141 -5.05 -7.70 -9.24
N GLU A 142 -4.04 -7.71 -8.37
CA GLU A 142 -2.62 -7.76 -8.75
C GLU A 142 -2.26 -9.06 -9.52
N LEU A 143 -3.12 -10.08 -9.48
CA LEU A 143 -2.90 -11.36 -10.16
C LEU A 143 -3.34 -11.34 -11.64
N GLU A 144 -4.27 -10.47 -12.05
CA GLU A 144 -4.78 -10.46 -13.42
C GLU A 144 -3.80 -9.76 -14.38
N GLY A 145 -3.11 -8.70 -13.92
CA GLY A 145 -2.18 -7.92 -14.75
C GLY A 145 -0.81 -8.56 -15.00
N LYS A 146 -0.42 -9.60 -14.24
CA LYS A 146 0.85 -10.32 -14.42
C LYS A 146 0.77 -11.46 -15.44
N ARG A 147 -0.42 -11.89 -15.85
CA ARG A 147 -0.58 -13.01 -16.80
C ARG A 147 -0.26 -12.63 -18.24
N GLU A 148 -0.42 -11.35 -18.60
CA GLU A 148 -0.28 -10.88 -19.98
C GLU A 148 1.16 -10.51 -20.42
N GLN A 149 2.19 -10.69 -19.58
CA GLN A 149 3.59 -10.35 -19.91
C GLN A 149 4.52 -11.55 -20.12
N GLN A 150 4.00 -12.79 -20.17
CA GLN A 150 4.81 -13.99 -20.44
C GLN A 150 4.56 -14.65 -21.81
N THR A 151 3.76 -14.06 -22.70
CA THR A 151 3.58 -14.61 -24.05
C THR A 151 4.31 -13.75 -25.09
N GLY A 152 5.43 -14.26 -25.65
CA GLY A 152 6.01 -13.72 -26.87
C GLY A 152 7.54 -13.70 -26.98
N GLN A 153 8.19 -14.87 -26.95
CA GLN A 153 9.46 -15.09 -27.66
C GLN A 153 9.42 -16.49 -28.31
N PRO A 154 9.58 -16.63 -29.65
CA PRO A 154 9.70 -17.94 -30.28
C PRO A 154 11.15 -18.46 -30.24
N ASP A 155 11.24 -19.78 -30.21
CA ASP A 155 12.33 -20.67 -29.80
C ASP A 155 13.65 -20.59 -30.59
N GLU A 156 14.77 -20.90 -29.90
CA GLU A 156 15.84 -21.75 -30.44
C GLU A 156 16.57 -22.45 -29.26
N GLU A 157 16.75 -23.75 -29.40
CA GLU A 157 16.96 -24.77 -28.37
C GLU A 157 18.38 -24.80 -27.74
N ARG A 158 18.47 -25.31 -26.50
CA ARG A 158 19.16 -26.59 -26.18
C ARG A 158 19.41 -26.76 -24.67
N GLY A 159 18.85 -27.83 -24.11
CA GLY A 159 19.58 -28.68 -23.19
C GLY A 159 19.32 -28.54 -21.69
N GLU A 160 18.61 -29.55 -21.19
CA GLU A 160 18.79 -30.18 -19.87
C GLU A 160 17.91 -29.72 -18.71
N SER A 161 17.02 -30.66 -18.38
CA SER A 161 16.23 -30.81 -17.18
C SER A 161 17.00 -30.48 -15.90
N LEU A 162 16.31 -29.84 -14.93
CA LEU A 162 16.15 -30.32 -13.56
C LEU A 162 15.22 -29.38 -12.75
N GLY A 163 14.06 -29.91 -12.38
CA GLY A 163 13.39 -29.62 -11.10
C GLY A 163 12.66 -28.28 -10.96
N CYS A 164 11.35 -28.31 -11.21
CA CYS A 164 10.42 -27.36 -10.59
C CYS A 164 10.56 -27.46 -9.06
N ARG A 165 11.26 -26.52 -8.41
CA ARG A 165 11.07 -26.28 -6.98
C ARG A 165 9.75 -25.55 -6.82
N ALA A 166 8.72 -26.33 -6.49
CA ALA A 166 7.59 -25.80 -5.74
C ALA A 166 8.15 -25.01 -4.55
N VAL A 167 7.88 -23.70 -4.50
CA VAL A 167 8.07 -22.93 -3.27
C VAL A 167 6.95 -23.39 -2.34
N VAL A 168 7.21 -24.48 -1.63
CA VAL A 168 6.48 -24.79 -0.40
C VAL A 168 6.67 -23.57 0.48
N VAL A 169 5.57 -22.85 0.72
CA VAL A 169 5.50 -21.84 1.77
C VAL A 169 5.67 -22.59 3.08
N THR A 170 6.91 -22.81 3.50
CA THR A 170 7.19 -23.29 4.83
C THR A 170 6.80 -22.16 5.77
N ARG A 171 5.74 -22.40 6.54
CA ARG A 171 5.37 -21.63 7.73
C ARG A 171 6.59 -21.64 8.65
N ASP A 172 7.40 -20.58 8.61
CA ASP A 172 8.57 -20.44 9.47
C ASP A 172 8.09 -20.03 10.87
N GLU A 173 7.94 -21.02 11.76
CA GLU A 173 7.49 -20.82 13.16
C GLU A 173 8.50 -20.04 14.00
N SER A 174 9.73 -19.85 13.52
CA SER A 174 10.81 -19.13 14.23
C SER A 174 10.53 -17.63 14.37
N LYS A 175 9.72 -17.04 13.48
CA LYS A 175 9.33 -15.62 13.58
C LYS A 175 8.25 -15.34 14.64
N LEU A 176 7.55 -16.36 15.15
CA LEU A 176 6.57 -16.19 16.23
C LEU A 176 7.23 -15.90 17.58
N HIS A 177 8.47 -16.36 17.81
CA HIS A 177 9.20 -16.10 19.05
C HIS A 177 9.64 -14.63 19.19
N GLY A 178 9.92 -13.94 18.09
CA GLY A 178 10.21 -12.49 18.11
C GLY A 178 8.97 -11.64 18.40
N TRP A 179 7.80 -12.05 17.90
CA TRP A 179 6.53 -11.38 18.14
C TRP A 179 6.04 -11.53 19.58
N LEU A 180 6.19 -12.71 20.18
CA LEU A 180 5.90 -12.93 21.60
C LEU A 180 6.83 -12.10 22.50
N HIS A 181 8.12 -11.97 22.15
CA HIS A 181 9.07 -11.17 22.93
C HIS A 181 8.81 -9.65 22.79
N TRP A 182 8.35 -9.18 21.62
CA TRP A 182 7.95 -7.78 21.41
C TRP A 182 6.63 -7.43 22.13
N LEU A 183 5.64 -8.33 22.11
CA LEU A 183 4.37 -8.19 22.86
C LEU A 183 4.57 -8.27 24.38
N HIS A 184 5.47 -9.13 24.87
CA HIS A 184 5.78 -9.21 26.31
C HIS A 184 6.51 -7.94 26.79
N ARG A 185 7.33 -7.33 25.94
CA ARG A 185 8.00 -6.04 26.23
C ARG A 185 7.04 -4.85 26.25
N GLN A 186 5.97 -4.88 25.44
CA GLN A 186 4.91 -3.85 25.45
C GLN A 186 4.00 -3.97 26.69
N HIS A 187 3.67 -5.18 27.15
CA HIS A 187 2.83 -5.39 28.33
C HIS A 187 3.55 -5.02 29.65
N THR A 188 4.87 -5.21 29.72
CA THR A 188 5.68 -4.82 30.90
C THR A 188 5.75 -3.29 31.07
N ILE A 189 5.83 -2.54 29.96
CA ILE A 189 5.86 -1.07 29.98
C ILE A 189 4.52 -0.49 30.45
N TYR A 190 3.38 -1.07 30.06
CA TYR A 190 2.07 -0.62 30.54
C TYR A 190 1.88 -0.85 32.05
N HIS A 191 2.38 -1.97 32.59
CA HIS A 191 2.20 -2.32 34.00
C HIS A 191 3.13 -1.54 34.95
N GLU A 192 4.30 -1.08 34.48
CA GLU A 192 5.18 -0.19 35.25
C GLU A 192 4.64 1.24 35.32
N VAL A 193 4.02 1.75 34.25
CA VAL A 193 3.39 3.08 34.25
C VAL A 193 2.18 3.13 35.18
N THR A 194 1.38 2.06 35.26
CA THR A 194 0.24 2.01 36.20
C THR A 194 0.66 1.95 37.66
N ARG A 195 1.76 1.24 38.01
CA ARG A 195 2.29 1.23 39.39
C ARG A 195 2.95 2.54 39.81
N ALA A 196 3.55 3.28 38.87
CA ALA A 196 4.16 4.57 39.18
C ALA A 196 3.11 5.66 39.50
N CYS A 197 1.88 5.55 38.99
CA CYS A 197 0.79 6.47 39.33
C CYS A 197 0.17 6.23 40.72
N GLU A 198 0.28 5.03 41.28
CA GLU A 198 -0.33 4.67 42.58
C GLU A 198 0.53 5.04 43.80
N GLN A 199 1.72 5.62 43.60
CA GLN A 199 2.66 6.02 44.66
C GLN A 199 2.79 7.55 44.82
N LEU A 200 1.93 8.32 44.14
CA LEU A 200 1.89 9.79 44.22
C LEU A 200 0.58 10.34 44.81
N GLU A 201 -0.19 9.52 45.53
CA GLU A 201 -1.30 9.95 46.40
C GLU A 201 -1.02 9.61 47.88
#